data_AF-A0AAD0U6C0-F1
#
_entry.id   AF-A0AAD0U6C0-F1
#
_cell.length_a   1.000
_cell.length_b   1.000
_cell.length_c   1.000
_cell.angle_alpha   90.00
_cell.angle_beta   90.00
_cell.angle_gamma   90.00
#
_symmetry.space_group_name_H-M   'P 1'
#
loop_
_entity.id
_entity.type
_entity.pdbx_description
1 polymer ?
#
loop_
_entity_poly.entity_id
_entity_poly.type
_entity_poly.pdbx_seq_one_letter_code
_entity_poly.pdbx_strand_id
1 'polypeptide(L)'
;MMRKVVFLLVGLMLASWSLFAQADDILLGAGDVIRVKVYGSDDLSLETRISEAGVISYPLVGEVKIGGLSTAQAESKIAGLLKKGGYLLNPQVNILVTVPQSQMVSVLGQVTKPGRYSLDGRRNVADVIALAGGVTPDGGDVVTIIRNDGKGGVSKQLVDIYAITHSGDTTSLPEVGANDVVYVERALRFYIYGEVQRPGVYKLERGTTVLQALSVGGGLTQRGTERGLVVKRRDADGNMQEIPVKKEDLLQADDTVYVKESWF
;
A
#
# COMPACT_ATOMS: atom_id res chain seq x y z
N MET A 1 24.62 6.81 62.26
CA MET A 1 24.27 7.45 60.98
C MET A 1 24.33 6.41 59.87
N MET A 2 23.37 5.46 59.79
CA MET A 2 23.32 4.43 58.71
C MET A 2 22.05 3.54 58.75
N ARG A 3 20.91 4.07 59.21
CA ARG A 3 19.67 3.26 59.37
C ARG A 3 18.39 3.91 58.83
N LYS A 4 18.49 5.04 58.13
CA LYS A 4 17.34 5.75 57.53
C LYS A 4 17.37 5.86 55.99
N VAL A 5 18.37 5.28 55.32
CA VAL A 5 18.53 5.40 53.86
C VAL A 5 17.93 4.19 53.10
N VAL A 6 17.68 3.07 53.77
CA VAL A 6 17.17 1.85 53.11
C VAL A 6 15.66 1.88 52.86
N PHE A 7 14.90 2.72 53.57
CA PHE A 7 13.44 2.83 53.37
C PHE A 7 13.02 3.82 52.27
N LEU A 8 13.96 4.53 51.65
CA LEU A 8 13.65 5.48 50.56
C LEU A 8 13.79 4.87 49.15
N LEU A 9 14.22 3.60 49.06
CA LEU A 9 14.44 2.89 47.80
C LEU A 9 13.37 1.83 47.46
N VAL A 10 12.38 1.60 48.34
CA VAL A 10 11.32 0.60 48.11
C VAL A 10 9.97 1.24 47.76
N GLY A 11 9.81 2.55 47.96
CA GLY A 11 8.56 3.27 47.69
C GLY A 11 8.40 3.82 46.26
N LEU A 12 9.39 3.66 45.38
CA LEU A 12 9.46 4.37 44.09
C LEU A 12 9.59 3.43 42.88
N MET A 13 9.05 2.21 42.97
CA MET A 13 9.19 1.21 41.91
C MET A 13 7.90 0.43 41.59
N LEU A 14 6.73 1.07 41.73
CA LEU A 14 5.45 0.56 41.24
C LEU A 14 4.56 1.70 40.72
N ALA A 15 5.12 2.59 39.91
CA ALA A 15 4.31 3.30 38.91
C ALA A 15 4.33 2.45 37.65
N SER A 16 3.63 1.32 37.69
CA SER A 16 3.24 0.60 36.48
C SER A 16 2.34 1.55 35.71
N TRP A 17 2.93 2.32 34.80
CA TRP A 17 2.19 2.86 33.67
C TRP A 17 1.71 1.66 32.88
N SER A 18 0.50 1.21 33.21
CA SER A 18 -0.31 0.43 32.31
C SER A 18 -0.50 1.29 31.07
N LEU A 19 0.38 1.08 30.09
CA LEU A 19 0.05 1.35 28.69
C LEU A 19 -1.17 0.48 28.42
N PHE A 20 -2.35 1.06 28.61
CA PHE A 20 -3.54 0.55 27.97
C PHE A 20 -3.22 0.60 26.48
N ALA A 21 -2.85 -0.55 25.93
CA ALA A 21 -2.93 -0.76 24.50
C ALA A 21 -4.40 -0.52 24.14
N GLN A 22 -4.72 0.70 23.68
CA GLN A 22 -5.95 0.92 22.96
C GLN A 22 -5.86 -0.01 21.76
N ALA A 23 -6.62 -1.10 21.78
CA ALA A 23 -6.96 -1.77 20.56
C ALA A 23 -7.63 -0.70 19.69
N ASP A 24 -7.02 -0.41 18.54
CA ASP A 24 -7.67 0.42 17.54
C ASP A 24 -8.89 -0.37 17.05
N ASP A 25 -10.04 -0.05 17.61
CA ASP A 25 -11.30 -0.63 17.18
C ASP A 25 -11.57 -0.23 15.73
N ILE A 26 -11.99 -1.21 14.92
CA ILE A 26 -12.41 -0.97 13.54
C ILE A 26 -13.54 0.05 13.55
N LEU A 27 -13.30 1.17 12.88
CA LEU A 27 -14.27 2.25 12.75
C LEU A 27 -15.22 1.95 11.60
N LEU A 28 -16.50 2.18 11.85
CA LEU A 28 -17.55 2.11 10.84
C LEU A 28 -17.37 3.24 9.82
N GLY A 29 -17.37 2.91 8.54
CA GLY A 29 -17.21 3.87 7.46
C GLY A 29 -18.34 3.84 6.44
N ALA A 30 -18.32 4.82 5.54
CA ALA A 30 -19.26 4.87 4.42
C ALA A 30 -19.16 3.61 3.55
N GLY A 31 -20.30 3.11 3.09
CA GLY A 31 -20.39 1.92 2.26
C GLY A 31 -20.44 0.59 3.02
N ASP A 32 -20.09 0.56 4.31
CA ASP A 32 -20.18 -0.66 5.12
C ASP A 32 -21.63 -1.17 5.19
N VAL A 33 -21.79 -2.49 5.09
CA VAL A 33 -23.08 -3.14 5.31
C VAL A 33 -23.08 -3.73 6.70
N ILE A 34 -24.01 -3.26 7.52
CA ILE A 34 -24.15 -3.67 8.92
C ILE A 34 -25.49 -4.33 9.17
N ARG A 35 -25.50 -5.24 10.13
CA ARG A 35 -26.71 -5.81 10.71
C ARG A 35 -26.80 -5.39 12.17
N VAL A 36 -27.85 -4.66 12.50
CA VAL A 36 -28.19 -4.26 13.85
C VAL A 36 -29.26 -5.18 14.40
N LYS A 37 -29.05 -5.71 15.60
CA LYS A 37 -30.03 -6.50 16.34
C LYS A 37 -30.30 -5.87 17.69
N VAL A 38 -31.56 -5.83 18.09
CA VAL A 38 -31.98 -5.42 19.43
C VAL A 38 -32.55 -6.64 20.14
N TYR A 39 -31.97 -7.00 21.27
CA TYR A 39 -32.40 -8.20 22.01
C TYR A 39 -33.87 -8.07 22.46
N GLY A 40 -34.68 -9.09 22.15
CA GLY A 40 -36.10 -9.11 22.49
C GLY A 40 -36.97 -8.18 21.65
N SER A 41 -36.47 -7.63 20.54
CA SER A 41 -37.22 -6.75 19.65
C SER A 41 -36.82 -6.95 18.20
N ASP A 42 -37.32 -8.03 17.59
CA ASP A 42 -37.00 -8.40 16.20
C ASP A 42 -37.46 -7.34 15.19
N ASP A 43 -38.55 -6.62 15.47
CA ASP A 43 -39.07 -5.52 14.65
C ASP A 43 -38.11 -4.32 14.53
N LEU A 44 -37.11 -4.24 15.43
CA LEU A 44 -36.06 -3.22 15.39
C LEU A 44 -34.76 -3.74 14.75
N SER A 45 -34.73 -4.98 14.29
CA SER A 45 -33.59 -5.51 13.55
C SER A 45 -33.50 -4.85 12.17
N LEU A 46 -32.29 -4.43 11.80
CA LEU A 46 -32.05 -3.72 10.56
C LEU A 46 -30.78 -4.25 9.88
N GLU A 47 -30.88 -4.57 8.61
CA GLU A 47 -29.71 -4.77 7.75
C GLU A 47 -29.67 -3.64 6.72
N THR A 48 -28.60 -2.84 6.78
CA THR A 48 -28.52 -1.62 5.97
C THR A 48 -27.07 -1.26 5.63
N ARG A 49 -26.92 -0.37 4.65
CA ARG A 49 -25.65 0.22 4.26
C ARG A 49 -25.49 1.59 4.91
N ILE A 50 -24.30 1.87 5.43
CA ILE A 50 -23.92 3.20 5.90
C ILE A 50 -23.77 4.12 4.68
N SER A 51 -24.49 5.24 4.67
CA SER A 51 -24.43 6.20 3.56
C SER A 51 -23.07 6.90 3.46
N GLU A 52 -22.81 7.58 2.35
CA GLU A 52 -21.63 8.46 2.17
C GLU A 52 -21.54 9.54 3.26
N ALA A 53 -22.68 10.02 3.75
CA ALA A 53 -22.74 10.95 4.86
C ALA A 53 -22.49 10.26 6.23
N GLY A 54 -22.18 8.97 6.26
CA GLY A 54 -21.93 8.17 7.47
C GLY A 54 -23.17 7.94 8.34
N VAL A 55 -24.37 8.04 7.77
CA VAL A 55 -25.64 7.89 8.49
C VAL A 55 -26.36 6.61 8.08
N ILE A 56 -27.19 6.10 8.99
CA ILE A 56 -28.19 5.07 8.69
C ILE A 56 -29.58 5.59 9.05
N SER A 57 -30.61 5.12 8.36
CA SER A 57 -32.00 5.33 8.78
C SER A 57 -32.42 4.16 9.67
N TYR A 58 -32.73 4.42 10.93
CA TYR A 58 -33.03 3.40 11.93
C TYR A 58 -34.49 3.51 12.41
N PRO A 59 -35.21 2.38 12.58
CA PRO A 59 -36.61 2.39 13.01
C PRO A 59 -36.84 3.22 14.28
N LEU A 60 -37.95 3.99 14.29
CA LEU A 60 -38.42 4.87 15.38
C LEU A 60 -37.54 6.09 15.73
N VAL A 61 -36.22 6.00 15.52
CA VAL A 61 -35.27 7.09 15.87
C VAL A 61 -34.86 7.94 14.66
N GLY A 62 -35.09 7.46 13.42
CA GLY A 62 -34.78 8.18 12.19
C GLY A 62 -33.29 8.09 11.82
N GLU A 63 -32.73 9.19 11.31
CA GLU A 63 -31.33 9.22 10.87
C GLU A 63 -30.35 9.22 12.04
N VAL A 64 -29.40 8.28 12.03
CA VAL A 64 -28.36 8.15 13.05
C VAL A 64 -26.98 8.18 12.39
N LYS A 65 -26.17 9.19 12.74
CA LYS A 65 -24.77 9.28 12.36
C LYS A 65 -23.94 8.25 13.13
N ILE A 66 -23.41 7.25 12.45
CA ILE A 66 -22.56 6.21 13.04
C ILE A 66 -21.19 6.08 12.39
N GLY A 67 -20.97 6.69 11.22
CA GLY A 67 -19.68 6.73 10.57
C GLY A 67 -18.62 7.44 11.44
N GLY A 68 -17.45 6.82 11.55
CA GLY A 68 -16.34 7.23 12.42
C GLY A 68 -16.42 6.70 13.85
N LEU A 69 -17.48 5.99 14.23
CA LEU A 69 -17.61 5.33 15.54
C LEU A 69 -17.13 3.88 15.46
N SER A 70 -16.64 3.34 16.57
CA SER A 70 -16.54 1.88 16.72
C SER A 70 -17.93 1.26 16.84
N THR A 71 -18.03 -0.05 16.61
CA THR A 71 -19.30 -0.80 16.79
C THR A 71 -19.89 -0.58 18.18
N ALA A 72 -19.08 -0.69 19.24
CA ALA A 72 -19.51 -0.49 20.62
C ALA A 72 -20.04 0.93 20.89
N GLN A 73 -19.40 1.94 20.30
CA GLN A 73 -19.86 3.33 20.39
C GLN A 73 -21.18 3.54 19.64
N ALA A 74 -21.32 2.95 18.44
CA ALA A 74 -22.54 3.01 17.66
C ALA A 74 -23.71 2.27 18.33
N GLU A 75 -23.46 1.09 18.92
CA GLU A 75 -24.41 0.33 19.74
C GLU A 75 -24.92 1.17 20.91
N SER A 76 -24.00 1.74 21.69
CA SER A 76 -24.33 2.62 22.83
C SER A 76 -25.15 3.83 22.39
N LYS A 77 -24.82 4.41 21.23
CA LYS A 77 -25.54 5.56 20.67
C LYS A 77 -26.96 5.20 20.27
N ILE A 78 -27.18 4.11 19.55
CA ILE A 78 -28.51 3.64 19.15
C ILE A 78 -29.35 3.28 20.39
N ALA A 79 -28.76 2.55 21.35
CA ALA A 79 -29.41 2.21 22.61
C ALA A 79 -29.87 3.48 23.37
N GLY A 80 -29.00 4.49 23.45
CA GLY A 80 -29.33 5.78 24.08
C GLY A 80 -30.48 6.52 23.38
N LEU A 81 -30.52 6.51 22.05
CA LEU A 81 -31.60 7.14 21.27
C LEU A 81 -32.94 6.41 21.45
N LEU A 82 -32.94 5.07 21.42
CA LEU A 82 -34.14 4.27 21.66
C LEU A 82 -34.73 4.49 23.06
N LYS A 83 -33.85 4.61 24.06
CA LYS A 83 -34.25 4.91 25.45
C LYS A 83 -34.78 6.33 25.59
N LYS A 84 -34.08 7.33 25.03
CA LYS A 84 -34.48 8.74 25.10
C LYS A 84 -35.80 9.01 24.39
N GLY A 85 -36.08 8.31 23.29
CA GLY A 85 -37.36 8.37 22.59
C GLY A 85 -38.53 7.70 23.31
N GLY A 86 -38.28 7.01 24.43
CA GLY A 86 -39.31 6.31 25.18
C GLY A 86 -39.79 5.00 24.54
N TYR A 87 -39.07 4.49 23.53
CA TYR A 87 -39.44 3.28 22.80
C TYR A 87 -39.08 2.00 23.57
N LEU A 88 -37.95 2.01 24.28
CA LEU A 88 -37.46 0.88 25.07
C LEU A 88 -36.85 1.36 26.40
N LEU A 89 -37.10 0.61 27.48
CA LEU A 89 -36.56 0.91 28.82
C LEU A 89 -35.06 0.57 28.96
N ASN A 90 -34.66 -0.61 28.48
CA ASN A 90 -33.28 -1.10 28.57
C ASN A 90 -32.84 -1.82 27.28
N PRO A 91 -32.67 -1.09 26.16
CA PRO A 91 -32.29 -1.68 24.88
C PRO A 91 -30.88 -2.26 24.93
N GLN A 92 -30.72 -3.51 24.50
CA GLN A 92 -29.43 -4.16 24.28
C GLN A 92 -29.21 -4.30 22.77
N VAL A 93 -28.28 -3.52 22.23
CA VAL A 93 -28.03 -3.41 20.80
C VAL A 93 -26.72 -4.11 20.45
N ASN A 94 -26.72 -4.89 19.37
CA ASN A 94 -25.53 -5.51 18.79
C ASN A 94 -25.44 -5.10 17.31
N ILE A 95 -24.25 -4.66 16.88
CA ILE A 95 -23.95 -4.33 15.49
C ILE A 95 -22.88 -5.29 14.96
N LEU A 96 -23.24 -6.02 13.91
CA LEU A 96 -22.31 -6.85 13.14
C LEU A 96 -22.00 -6.18 11.80
N VAL A 97 -20.72 -6.01 11.48
CA VAL A 97 -20.29 -5.60 10.14
C VAL A 97 -20.29 -6.84 9.24
N THR A 98 -21.18 -6.84 8.25
CA THR A 98 -21.37 -7.95 7.31
C THR A 98 -20.47 -7.81 6.08
N VAL A 99 -20.29 -6.58 5.58
CA VAL A 99 -19.39 -6.28 4.48
C VAL A 99 -18.61 -4.99 4.80
N PRO A 100 -17.32 -5.07 5.17
CA PRO A 100 -16.49 -3.91 5.46
C PRO A 100 -15.96 -3.30 4.15
N GLN A 101 -16.78 -2.49 3.47
CA GLN A 101 -16.37 -1.81 2.24
C GLN A 101 -15.47 -0.61 2.51
N SER A 102 -15.58 0.00 3.70
CA SER A 102 -14.84 1.20 4.06
C SER A 102 -13.37 0.92 4.37
N GLN A 103 -13.02 -0.34 4.70
CA GLN A 103 -11.68 -0.76 5.11
C GLN A 103 -10.99 -1.57 4.00
N MET A 104 -11.10 -1.12 2.75
CA MET A 104 -10.48 -1.79 1.61
C MET A 104 -9.33 -0.97 1.02
N VAL A 105 -8.25 -1.66 0.66
CA VAL A 105 -7.16 -1.11 -0.16
C VAL A 105 -7.28 -1.64 -1.59
N SER A 106 -7.00 -0.80 -2.58
CA SER A 106 -6.91 -1.24 -3.97
C SER A 106 -5.45 -1.53 -4.33
N VAL A 107 -5.15 -2.73 -4.80
CA VAL A 107 -3.82 -3.11 -5.28
C VAL A 107 -3.87 -3.32 -6.78
N LEU A 108 -3.11 -2.51 -7.50
CA LEU A 108 -3.13 -2.42 -8.96
C LEU A 108 -1.72 -2.48 -9.54
N GLY A 109 -1.63 -2.62 -10.87
CA GLY A 109 -0.35 -2.65 -11.58
C GLY A 109 0.24 -4.05 -11.67
N GLN A 110 1.56 -4.15 -11.63
CA GLN A 110 2.32 -5.38 -11.90
C GLN A 110 2.41 -6.34 -10.70
N VAL A 111 1.26 -6.72 -10.16
CA VAL A 111 1.13 -7.75 -9.09
C VAL A 111 0.47 -9.02 -9.62
N THR A 112 0.69 -10.15 -8.95
CA THR A 112 0.15 -11.45 -9.38
C THR A 112 -1.39 -11.45 -9.44
N LYS A 113 -2.05 -10.83 -8.45
CA LYS A 113 -3.52 -10.74 -8.37
C LYS A 113 -3.94 -9.29 -8.07
N PRO A 114 -4.16 -8.46 -9.10
CA PRO A 114 -4.72 -7.13 -8.89
C PRO A 114 -6.15 -7.21 -8.33
N GLY A 115 -6.53 -6.31 -7.43
CA GLY A 115 -7.86 -6.32 -6.83
C GLY A 115 -8.01 -5.46 -5.58
N ARG A 116 -9.18 -5.54 -4.96
CA ARG A 116 -9.44 -4.92 -3.66
C ARG A 116 -9.24 -5.94 -2.54
N TYR A 117 -8.58 -5.52 -1.47
CA TYR A 117 -8.24 -6.36 -0.32
C TYR A 117 -8.74 -5.71 0.97
N SER A 118 -9.30 -6.52 1.86
CA SER A 118 -9.70 -6.08 3.21
C SER A 118 -8.47 -5.79 4.05
N LEU A 119 -8.50 -4.68 4.79
CA LEU A 119 -7.49 -4.33 5.78
C LEU A 119 -7.96 -4.81 7.16
N ASP A 120 -7.45 -5.96 7.58
CA ASP A 120 -7.64 -6.43 8.94
C ASP A 120 -6.54 -5.80 9.81
N GLY A 121 -6.88 -4.68 10.46
CA GLY A 121 -5.96 -3.90 11.30
C GLY A 121 -4.93 -3.09 10.50
N ARG A 122 -3.86 -2.68 11.18
CA ARG A 122 -2.76 -1.92 10.56
C ARG A 122 -1.95 -2.84 9.66
N ARG A 123 -1.82 -2.47 8.38
CA ARG A 123 -1.02 -3.17 7.38
C ARG A 123 -0.06 -2.20 6.73
N ASN A 124 1.12 -2.69 6.40
CA ASN A 124 2.07 -1.93 5.60
C ASN A 124 1.96 -2.29 4.11
N VAL A 125 2.65 -1.52 3.26
CA VAL A 125 2.63 -1.74 1.81
C VAL A 125 3.16 -3.11 1.39
N ALA A 126 4.14 -3.68 2.10
CA ALA A 126 4.68 -5.00 1.80
C ALA A 126 3.66 -6.10 2.10
N ASP A 127 2.92 -6.00 3.21
CA ASP A 127 1.85 -6.94 3.57
C ASP A 127 0.77 -6.97 2.50
N VAL A 128 0.37 -5.79 2.02
CA VAL A 128 -0.68 -5.64 1.01
C VAL A 128 -0.24 -6.21 -0.35
N ILE A 129 1.02 -6.01 -0.74
CA ILE A 129 1.59 -6.62 -1.95
C ILE A 129 1.67 -8.15 -1.80
N ALA A 130 2.01 -8.65 -0.61
CA ALA A 130 2.05 -10.08 -0.32
C ALA A 130 0.65 -10.71 -0.43
N LEU A 131 -0.40 -10.04 0.06
CA LEU A 131 -1.80 -10.46 -0.13
C LEU A 131 -2.18 -10.53 -1.60
N ALA A 132 -1.65 -9.62 -2.43
CA ALA A 132 -1.82 -9.64 -3.88
C ALA A 132 -0.96 -10.71 -4.61
N GLY A 133 -0.24 -11.55 -3.87
CA GLY A 133 0.60 -12.62 -4.42
C GLY A 133 1.97 -12.16 -4.91
N GLY A 134 2.45 -11.00 -4.46
CA GLY A 134 3.76 -10.46 -4.82
C GLY A 134 3.79 -9.70 -6.15
N VAL A 135 4.96 -9.12 -6.41
CA VAL A 135 5.26 -8.40 -7.66
C VAL A 135 5.58 -9.40 -8.77
N THR A 136 5.04 -9.18 -9.96
CA THR A 136 5.31 -10.03 -11.14
C THR A 136 6.71 -9.78 -11.70
N PRO A 137 7.25 -10.67 -12.56
CA PRO A 137 8.56 -10.45 -13.20
C PRO A 137 8.67 -9.14 -13.99
N ASP A 138 7.56 -8.66 -14.55
CA ASP A 138 7.45 -7.39 -15.28
C ASP A 138 7.27 -6.17 -14.37
N GLY A 139 7.14 -6.38 -13.06
CA GLY A 139 7.01 -5.33 -12.06
C GLY A 139 8.33 -4.69 -11.66
N GLY A 140 8.26 -3.40 -11.36
CA GLY A 140 9.38 -2.59 -10.91
C GLY A 140 9.60 -2.66 -9.41
N ASP A 141 10.72 -2.10 -8.98
CA ASP A 141 11.15 -2.02 -7.58
C ASP A 141 10.48 -0.87 -6.82
N VAL A 142 9.68 -0.06 -7.51
CA VAL A 142 9.04 1.14 -6.97
C VAL A 142 7.53 0.94 -6.97
N VAL A 143 6.93 1.27 -5.84
CA VAL A 143 5.49 1.22 -5.61
C VAL A 143 5.00 2.62 -5.29
N THR A 144 3.88 3.00 -5.87
CA THR A 144 3.24 4.28 -5.62
C THR A 144 2.04 4.05 -4.71
N ILE A 145 2.05 4.64 -3.52
CA ILE A 145 0.85 4.74 -2.67
C ILE A 145 0.15 6.04 -3.03
N ILE A 146 -1.12 5.93 -3.42
CA ILE A 146 -1.97 7.06 -3.77
C ILE A 146 -3.03 7.18 -2.69
N ARG A 147 -3.03 8.30 -1.96
CA ARG A 147 -4.04 8.59 -0.92
C ARG A 147 -4.88 9.78 -1.34
N ASN A 148 -6.20 9.61 -1.26
CA ASN A 148 -7.15 10.71 -1.42
C ASN A 148 -7.34 11.38 -0.04
N ASP A 149 -7.09 12.68 0.04
CA ASP A 149 -7.22 13.45 1.29
C ASP A 149 -8.67 13.75 1.68
N GLY A 150 -9.65 13.28 0.89
CA GLY A 150 -11.08 13.48 1.12
C GLY A 150 -11.58 14.90 0.79
N LYS A 151 -10.67 15.81 0.40
CA LYS A 151 -10.96 17.20 -0.01
C LYS A 151 -10.67 17.43 -1.51
N GLY A 152 -10.41 16.36 -2.25
CA GLY A 152 -10.10 16.39 -3.68
C GLY A 152 -8.61 16.51 -3.99
N GLY A 153 -7.73 16.54 -2.98
CA GLY A 153 -6.30 16.41 -3.14
C GLY A 153 -5.86 14.96 -3.18
N VAL A 154 -4.95 14.66 -4.10
CA VAL A 154 -4.36 13.32 -4.22
C VAL A 154 -2.89 13.45 -3.86
N SER A 155 -2.47 12.76 -2.80
CA SER A 155 -1.06 12.61 -2.45
C SER A 155 -0.51 11.32 -3.07
N LYS A 156 0.71 11.41 -3.61
CA LYS A 156 1.45 10.26 -4.14
C LYS A 156 2.72 10.10 -3.32
N GLN A 157 2.92 8.92 -2.76
CA GLN A 157 4.14 8.56 -2.04
C GLN A 157 4.83 7.42 -2.78
N LEU A 158 6.05 7.67 -3.26
CA LEU A 158 6.89 6.64 -3.88
C LEU A 158 7.59 5.84 -2.78
N VAL A 159 7.57 4.52 -2.92
CA VAL A 159 8.18 3.58 -1.97
C VAL A 159 9.08 2.62 -2.73
N ASP A 160 10.35 2.60 -2.37
CA ASP A 160 11.34 1.67 -2.88
C ASP A 160 11.24 0.35 -2.10
N ILE A 161 10.63 -0.68 -2.69
CA ILE A 161 10.45 -1.98 -2.04
C ILE A 161 11.70 -2.87 -2.15
N TYR A 162 12.58 -2.60 -3.10
CA TYR A 162 13.85 -3.32 -3.26
C TYR A 162 14.80 -3.03 -2.09
N ALA A 163 14.92 -1.75 -1.73
CA ALA A 163 15.74 -1.33 -0.60
C ALA A 163 15.35 -2.06 0.70
N ILE A 164 14.06 -2.32 0.90
CA ILE A 164 13.50 -2.87 2.13
C ILE A 164 13.76 -4.37 2.26
N THR A 165 13.60 -5.12 1.16
CA THR A 165 13.87 -6.57 1.14
C THR A 165 15.35 -6.91 1.29
N HIS A 166 16.25 -6.00 0.88
CA HIS A 166 17.69 -6.21 0.92
C HIS A 166 18.39 -5.58 2.14
N SER A 167 17.89 -4.47 2.68
CA SER A 167 18.47 -3.83 3.87
C SER A 167 18.00 -4.46 5.18
N GLY A 168 16.86 -5.15 5.17
CA GLY A 168 16.20 -5.67 6.37
C GLY A 168 15.62 -4.58 7.26
N ASP A 169 15.64 -3.31 6.84
CA ASP A 169 15.07 -2.19 7.56
C ASP A 169 13.55 -2.14 7.33
N THR A 170 12.80 -2.81 8.21
CA THR A 170 11.34 -2.79 8.22
C THR A 170 10.77 -1.61 9.02
N THR A 171 11.62 -0.79 9.64
CA THR A 171 11.22 0.26 10.58
C THR A 171 10.56 1.48 9.92
N SER A 172 10.58 1.55 8.59
CA SER A 172 10.10 2.70 7.80
C SER A 172 9.06 2.34 6.73
N LEU A 173 8.49 1.13 6.78
CA LEU A 173 7.46 0.74 5.82
C LEU A 173 6.19 1.58 6.01
N PRO A 174 5.75 2.33 4.98
CA PRO A 174 4.55 3.13 5.10
C PRO A 174 3.33 2.24 5.35
N GLU A 175 2.53 2.61 6.36
CA GLU A 175 1.22 2.02 6.57
C GLU A 175 0.29 2.38 5.39
N VAL A 176 -0.59 1.44 5.06
CA VAL A 176 -1.59 1.60 4.01
C VAL A 176 -2.96 1.64 4.66
N GLY A 177 -3.71 2.69 4.33
CA GLY A 177 -5.01 2.97 4.90
C GLY A 177 -6.16 2.52 4.02
N ALA A 178 -7.35 2.57 4.61
CA ALA A 178 -8.62 2.48 3.92
C ALA A 178 -8.68 3.43 2.71
N ASN A 179 -9.13 2.91 1.57
CA ASN A 179 -9.26 3.61 0.28
C ASN A 179 -7.95 4.05 -0.38
N ASP A 180 -6.79 3.68 0.17
CA ASP A 180 -5.53 3.87 -0.53
C ASP A 180 -5.47 3.00 -1.79
N VAL A 181 -4.75 3.49 -2.80
CA VAL A 181 -4.38 2.71 -3.98
C VAL A 181 -2.90 2.44 -3.94
N VAL A 182 -2.53 1.17 -3.82
CA VAL A 182 -1.17 0.68 -3.97
C VAL A 182 -0.97 0.28 -5.43
N TYR A 183 -0.17 1.04 -6.16
CA TYR A 183 0.09 0.82 -7.57
C TYR A 183 1.53 0.37 -7.77
N VAL A 184 1.72 -0.85 -8.28
CA VAL A 184 3.05 -1.38 -8.61
C VAL A 184 3.39 -1.02 -10.05
N GLU A 185 4.41 -0.19 -10.22
CA GLU A 185 4.86 0.27 -11.52
C GLU A 185 5.44 -0.86 -12.37
N ARG A 186 5.47 -0.66 -13.69
CA ARG A 186 6.21 -1.56 -14.57
C ARG A 186 7.70 -1.42 -14.32
N ALA A 187 8.43 -2.52 -14.49
CA ALA A 187 9.89 -2.47 -14.46
C ALA A 187 10.38 -1.50 -15.53
N LEU A 188 11.40 -0.72 -15.18
CA LEU A 188 12.14 0.06 -16.15
C LEU A 188 12.77 -0.89 -17.16
N ARG A 189 12.92 -0.43 -18.41
CA ARG A 189 13.40 -1.27 -19.51
C ARG A 189 14.50 -0.54 -20.26
N PHE A 190 15.35 -1.33 -20.91
CA PHE A 190 16.27 -0.87 -21.92
C PHE A 190 16.17 -1.78 -23.14
N TYR A 191 16.70 -1.33 -24.26
CA TYR A 191 16.58 -1.98 -25.56
C TYR A 191 17.98 -2.29 -26.08
N ILE A 192 18.14 -3.45 -26.72
CA ILE A 192 19.37 -3.81 -27.42
C ILE A 192 19.03 -4.17 -28.86
N TYR A 193 19.78 -3.63 -29.81
CA TYR A 193 19.64 -3.99 -31.21
C TYR A 193 20.98 -3.84 -31.97
N GLY A 194 21.04 -4.41 -33.18
CA GLY A 194 22.25 -4.49 -33.99
C GLY A 194 22.93 -5.86 -33.89
N GLU A 195 24.25 -5.87 -33.90
CA GLU A 195 25.08 -7.10 -33.94
C GLU A 195 25.24 -7.77 -32.55
N VAL A 196 24.10 -8.11 -31.96
CA VAL A 196 23.96 -8.86 -30.70
C VAL A 196 23.23 -10.18 -30.96
N GLN A 197 23.53 -11.23 -30.20
CA GLN A 197 22.92 -12.57 -30.41
C GLN A 197 21.41 -12.58 -30.20
N ARG A 198 20.90 -11.81 -29.22
CA ARG A 198 19.48 -11.69 -28.89
C ARG A 198 19.13 -10.20 -28.79
N PRO A 199 18.73 -9.57 -29.90
CA PRO A 199 18.18 -8.22 -29.86
C PRO A 199 16.79 -8.26 -29.21
N GLY A 200 16.42 -7.20 -28.49
CA GLY A 200 15.13 -7.15 -27.81
C GLY A 200 15.03 -6.13 -26.69
N VAL A 201 13.96 -6.28 -25.92
CA VAL A 201 13.66 -5.45 -24.75
C VAL A 201 14.01 -6.22 -23.49
N TYR A 202 14.70 -5.56 -22.57
CA TYR A 202 15.18 -6.17 -21.33
C TYR A 202 14.78 -5.32 -20.13
N LYS A 203 14.55 -5.98 -19.00
CA LYS A 203 14.34 -5.31 -17.72
C LYS A 203 15.63 -4.63 -17.29
N LEU A 204 15.53 -3.36 -16.92
CA LEU A 204 16.62 -2.58 -16.35
C LEU A 204 16.67 -2.84 -14.84
N GLU A 205 17.72 -3.52 -14.40
CA GLU A 205 18.02 -3.74 -12.99
C GLU A 205 18.92 -2.62 -12.45
N ARG A 206 18.97 -2.47 -11.12
CA ARG A 206 19.82 -1.45 -10.48
C ARG A 206 21.29 -1.70 -10.81
N GLY A 207 21.97 -0.64 -11.26
CA GLY A 207 23.39 -0.72 -11.59
C GLY A 207 23.69 -1.48 -12.89
N THR A 208 22.70 -1.72 -13.75
CA THR A 208 22.93 -2.38 -15.05
C THR A 208 23.92 -1.57 -15.89
N THR A 209 25.04 -2.20 -16.24
CA THR A 209 26.06 -1.63 -17.13
C THR A 209 25.80 -2.00 -18.59
N VAL A 210 26.45 -1.31 -19.53
CA VAL A 210 26.44 -1.67 -20.96
C VAL A 210 26.95 -3.11 -21.16
N LEU A 211 27.98 -3.53 -20.43
CA LEU A 211 28.48 -4.91 -20.51
C LEU A 211 27.44 -5.94 -20.04
N GLN A 212 26.77 -5.68 -18.92
CA GLN A 212 25.71 -6.55 -18.41
C GLN A 212 24.55 -6.62 -19.39
N ALA A 213 24.18 -5.50 -20.00
CA ALA A 213 23.20 -5.45 -21.08
C ALA A 213 23.58 -6.35 -22.26
N LEU A 214 24.80 -6.23 -22.79
CA LEU A 214 25.29 -7.12 -23.85
C LEU A 214 25.27 -8.58 -23.42
N SER A 215 25.60 -8.88 -22.16
CA SER A 215 25.60 -10.24 -21.63
C SER A 215 24.20 -10.85 -21.59
N VAL A 216 23.19 -10.12 -21.12
CA VAL A 216 21.79 -10.61 -21.14
C VAL A 216 21.22 -10.69 -22.56
N GLY A 217 21.73 -9.86 -23.48
CA GLY A 217 21.54 -9.96 -24.93
C GLY A 217 22.22 -11.18 -25.57
N GLY A 218 22.90 -12.04 -24.79
CA GLY A 218 23.61 -13.21 -25.30
C GLY A 218 24.98 -12.93 -25.89
N GLY A 219 25.52 -11.72 -25.71
CA GLY A 219 26.80 -11.29 -26.25
C GLY A 219 26.74 -10.84 -27.71
N LEU A 220 27.90 -10.50 -28.26
CA LEU A 220 28.04 -10.04 -29.64
C LEU A 220 27.85 -11.19 -30.65
N THR A 221 27.40 -10.85 -31.86
CA THR A 221 27.54 -11.74 -33.01
C THR A 221 29.00 -11.83 -33.45
N GLN A 222 29.32 -12.74 -34.38
CA GLN A 222 30.65 -12.79 -34.99
C GLN A 222 31.01 -11.52 -35.76
N ARG A 223 30.00 -10.72 -36.15
CA ARG A 223 30.18 -9.46 -36.86
C ARG A 223 30.12 -8.26 -35.92
N GLY A 224 29.75 -8.44 -34.65
CA GLY A 224 29.61 -7.34 -33.70
C GLY A 224 30.95 -6.84 -33.17
N THR A 225 30.98 -5.57 -32.77
CA THR A 225 32.14 -4.98 -32.10
C THR A 225 31.75 -4.24 -30.82
N GLU A 226 32.61 -4.31 -29.82
CA GLU A 226 32.54 -3.48 -28.62
C GLU A 226 33.14 -2.08 -28.85
N ARG A 227 33.81 -1.87 -30.00
CA ARG A 227 34.39 -0.57 -30.34
C ARG A 227 33.31 0.38 -30.83
N GLY A 228 33.26 1.57 -30.23
CA GLY A 228 32.31 2.61 -30.64
C GLY A 228 30.86 2.26 -30.34
N LEU A 229 30.62 1.57 -29.21
CA LEU A 229 29.29 1.36 -28.65
C LEU A 229 28.60 2.71 -28.43
N VAL A 230 27.31 2.73 -28.76
CA VAL A 230 26.47 3.92 -28.66
C VAL A 230 25.20 3.55 -27.91
N VAL A 231 24.81 4.41 -26.98
CA VAL A 231 23.47 4.41 -26.40
C VAL A 231 22.68 5.54 -27.02
N LYS A 232 21.48 5.23 -27.50
CA LYS A 232 20.49 6.24 -27.88
C LYS A 232 19.64 6.55 -26.66
N ARG A 233 19.69 7.79 -26.19
CA ARG A 233 18.96 8.24 -25.01
C ARG A 233 18.17 9.49 -25.35
N ARG A 234 16.96 9.61 -24.78
CA ARG A 234 16.15 10.82 -24.87
C ARG A 234 16.65 11.85 -23.87
N ASP A 235 16.93 13.07 -24.32
CA ASP A 235 17.27 14.18 -23.43
C ASP A 235 16.01 14.78 -22.76
N ALA A 236 16.22 15.79 -21.90
CA ALA A 236 15.14 16.45 -21.17
C ALA A 236 14.12 17.14 -22.09
N ASP A 237 14.54 17.53 -23.30
CA ASP A 237 13.69 18.18 -24.31
C ASP A 237 12.95 17.17 -25.21
N GLY A 238 13.21 15.88 -25.01
CA GLY A 238 12.56 14.80 -25.74
C GLY A 238 13.28 14.37 -27.01
N ASN A 239 14.46 14.94 -27.31
CA ASN A 239 15.23 14.61 -28.50
C ASN A 239 16.12 13.39 -28.27
N MET A 240 16.27 12.56 -29.30
CA MET A 240 17.15 11.39 -29.24
C MET A 240 18.60 11.81 -29.49
N GLN A 241 19.48 11.51 -28.56
CA GLN A 241 20.93 11.72 -28.68
C GLN A 241 21.67 10.39 -28.77
N GLU A 242 22.69 10.34 -29.62
CA GLU A 242 23.64 9.24 -29.70
C GLU A 242 24.85 9.52 -28.80
N ILE A 243 24.97 8.77 -27.72
CA ILE A 243 26.00 8.95 -26.70
C ILE A 243 27.02 7.81 -26.83
N PRO A 244 28.30 8.10 -27.13
CA PRO A 244 29.36 7.08 -27.07
C PRO A 244 29.53 6.61 -25.62
N VAL A 245 29.54 5.28 -25.42
CA VAL A 245 29.62 4.69 -24.08
C VAL A 245 30.75 3.67 -23.97
N LYS A 246 31.24 3.48 -22.76
CA LYS A 246 32.12 2.40 -22.35
C LYS A 246 31.31 1.24 -21.76
N LYS A 247 31.99 0.11 -21.57
CA LYS A 247 31.37 -1.13 -21.04
C LYS A 247 30.86 -0.97 -19.62
N GLU A 248 31.54 -0.17 -18.82
CA GLU A 248 31.28 0.07 -17.40
C GLU A 248 30.21 1.14 -17.17
N ASP A 249 29.83 1.88 -18.22
CA ASP A 249 28.85 2.95 -18.10
C ASP A 249 27.47 2.37 -17.76
N LEU A 250 26.74 3.09 -16.90
CA LEU A 250 25.42 2.69 -16.43
C LEU A 250 24.33 3.06 -17.45
N LEU A 251 23.40 2.13 -17.63
CA LEU A 251 22.20 2.36 -18.41
C LEU A 251 21.12 3.06 -17.58
N GLN A 252 20.28 3.80 -18.29
CA GLN A 252 19.11 4.50 -17.77
C GLN A 252 17.84 3.91 -18.41
N ALA A 253 16.69 4.29 -17.83
CA ALA A 253 15.40 3.91 -18.37
C ALA A 253 15.27 4.35 -19.84
N ASP A 254 14.71 3.45 -20.65
CA ASP A 254 14.45 3.64 -22.08
C ASP A 254 15.70 3.82 -22.97
N ASP A 255 16.89 3.56 -22.43
CA ASP A 255 18.11 3.52 -23.23
C ASP A 255 18.03 2.47 -24.32
N THR A 256 18.57 2.80 -25.48
CA THR A 256 18.74 1.86 -26.58
C THR A 256 20.22 1.64 -26.87
N VAL A 257 20.74 0.48 -26.48
CA VAL A 257 22.10 0.04 -26.77
C VAL A 257 22.17 -0.42 -28.22
N TYR A 258 22.98 0.27 -29.04
CA TYR A 258 23.22 -0.09 -30.43
C TYR A 258 24.60 -0.72 -30.60
N VAL A 259 24.61 -1.97 -31.07
CA VAL A 259 25.84 -2.70 -31.39
C VAL A 259 26.11 -2.61 -32.88
N LYS A 260 27.24 -1.99 -33.24
CA LYS A 260 27.66 -1.83 -34.63
C LYS A 260 28.32 -3.10 -35.15
N GLU A 261 28.30 -3.23 -36.47
CA GLU A 261 29.14 -4.17 -37.19
C GLU A 261 30.62 -3.76 -37.11
N SER A 262 31.49 -4.76 -37.00
CA SER A 262 32.93 -4.66 -37.06
C SER A 262 33.37 -4.51 -38.51
N TRP A 263 33.98 -3.36 -38.82
CA TRP A 263 34.69 -3.15 -40.07
C TRP A 263 36.13 -3.59 -39.80
N PHE A 264 36.48 -4.77 -40.31
CA PHE A 264 37.80 -5.43 -40.44
C PHE A 264 38.96 -4.84 -39.60
#